data_AF-A0A356IPS8-F1
#
_entry.id   AF-A0A356IPS8-F1
#
_cell.length_a   1.000
_cell.length_b   1.000
_cell.length_c   1.000
_cell.angle_alpha   90.00
_cell.angle_beta   90.00
_cell.angle_gamma   90.00
#
_symmetry.space_group_name_H-M   'P 1'
#
loop_
_entity.id
_entity.type
_entity.pdbx_description
1 polymer ?
#
loop_
_entity_poly.entity_id
_entity_poly.type
_entity_poly.pdbx_seq_one_letter_code
_entity_poly.pdbx_strand_id
1 'polypeptide(L)'
;MRVYCGISFHGFGHLAQAAPVIHELTQRIRIDSLTLQCCAPPGELQRWFSYPHHHENIETDVGIPMFDALTANEEATYQQYQIQLQERPQRIKRLENLLHKHNPDLVLSNNSPLLSRAAANLAIPCFHFCSLNWADIFWGYCQGKPNANEIYQSLCSDFNAADGFFRLPPYMPMPGLTNLIDVDPVCRTGQTRDLIRELRLEKPHHLVLISMGGMPYPIDFSNWPRFKNTTFL
;
A
#
# COMPACT_ATOMS: atom_id res chain seq x y z
N MET A 1 23.29 3.43 -4.62
CA MET A 1 22.44 2.25 -4.38
C MET A 1 21.29 2.21 -5.36
N ARG A 2 20.93 1.04 -5.88
CA ARG A 2 19.81 0.79 -6.80
C ARG A 2 18.65 0.23 -6.01
N VAL A 3 17.52 0.92 -6.02
CA VAL A 3 16.34 0.57 -5.20
C VAL A 3 15.21 0.13 -6.12
N TYR A 4 14.62 -1.02 -5.83
CA TYR A 4 13.39 -1.49 -6.47
C TYR A 4 12.26 -1.49 -5.44
N CYS A 5 11.22 -0.70 -5.67
CA CYS A 5 10.08 -0.59 -4.77
C CYS A 5 8.81 -1.12 -5.47
N GLY A 6 8.26 -2.22 -4.97
CA GLY A 6 6.93 -2.68 -5.34
C GLY A 6 5.87 -2.00 -4.48
N ILE A 7 4.83 -1.46 -5.10
CA ILE A 7 3.75 -0.76 -4.41
C ILE A 7 2.41 -1.32 -4.89
N SER A 8 1.73 -2.01 -3.98
CA SER A 8 0.35 -2.45 -4.17
C SER A 8 -0.55 -1.27 -4.55
N PHE A 9 -1.46 -1.47 -5.51
CA PHE A 9 -2.28 -0.38 -6.02
C PHE A 9 -3.75 -0.76 -6.12
N HIS A 10 -4.42 -0.66 -4.97
CA HIS A 10 -5.88 -0.78 -4.83
C HIS A 10 -6.51 0.55 -4.35
N GLY A 11 -5.79 1.66 -4.58
CA GLY A 11 -6.12 3.01 -4.13
C GLY A 11 -4.89 3.84 -3.77
N PHE A 12 -5.09 5.10 -3.43
CA PHE A 12 -3.99 6.03 -3.12
C PHE A 12 -3.33 5.80 -1.75
N GLY A 13 -3.92 4.98 -0.88
CA GLY A 13 -3.38 4.74 0.47
C GLY A 13 -1.97 4.16 0.47
N HIS A 14 -1.69 3.22 -0.44
CA HIS A 14 -0.37 2.62 -0.61
C HIS A 14 0.67 3.62 -1.13
N LEU A 15 0.29 4.47 -2.09
CA LEU A 15 1.16 5.57 -2.54
C LEU A 15 1.43 6.56 -1.40
N ALA A 16 0.43 6.86 -0.57
CA ALA A 16 0.58 7.75 0.58
C ALA A 16 1.50 7.20 1.67
N GLN A 17 1.61 5.88 1.80
CA GLN A 17 2.57 5.22 2.68
C GLN A 17 3.97 5.17 2.05
N ALA A 18 4.08 4.82 0.76
CA ALA A 18 5.36 4.63 0.09
C ALA A 18 6.09 5.95 -0.23
N ALA A 19 5.36 6.99 -0.64
CA ALA A 19 5.94 8.29 -1.01
C ALA A 19 6.84 8.92 0.08
N PRO A 20 6.39 9.08 1.34
CA PRO A 20 7.25 9.64 2.40
C PRO A 20 8.47 8.75 2.71
N VAL A 21 8.34 7.41 2.64
CA VAL A 21 9.48 6.49 2.84
C VAL A 21 10.54 6.70 1.77
N ILE A 22 10.13 6.69 0.50
CA ILE A 22 11.04 6.90 -0.63
C ILE A 22 11.63 8.31 -0.59
N HIS A 23 10.83 9.33 -0.25
CA HIS A 23 11.32 10.69 -0.08
C HIS A 23 12.46 10.74 0.95
N GLU A 24 12.23 10.26 2.17
CA GLU A 24 13.24 10.23 3.22
C GLU A 24 14.47 9.41 2.83
N LEU A 25 14.28 8.29 2.12
CA LEU A 25 15.40 7.48 1.63
C LEU A 25 16.30 8.27 0.68
N THR A 26 15.70 9.04 -0.25
CA THR A 26 16.47 9.90 -1.18
C THR A 26 17.24 11.02 -0.48
N GLN A 27 16.81 11.43 0.72
CA GLN A 27 17.51 12.45 1.51
C GLN A 27 18.68 11.89 2.32
N ARG A 28 18.60 10.61 2.72
CA ARG A 28 19.55 10.00 3.65
C ARG A 28 20.66 9.23 2.97
N ILE A 29 20.38 8.67 1.80
CA ILE A 29 21.34 7.84 1.07
C ILE A 29 21.34 8.17 -0.42
N ARG A 30 22.48 7.93 -1.07
CA ARG A 30 22.61 8.10 -2.51
C ARG A 30 21.89 6.98 -3.26
N ILE A 31 20.79 7.32 -3.93
CA ILE A 31 20.06 6.43 -4.83
C ILE A 31 20.50 6.69 -6.26
N ASP A 32 21.24 5.76 -6.86
CA ASP A 32 21.72 5.90 -8.25
C ASP A 32 20.61 5.56 -9.26
N SER A 33 19.68 4.66 -8.88
CA SER A 33 18.47 4.38 -9.65
C SER A 33 17.32 3.98 -8.74
N LEU A 34 16.12 4.42 -9.07
CA LEU A 34 14.88 4.03 -8.43
C LEU A 34 13.95 3.41 -9.47
N THR A 35 13.48 2.19 -9.21
CA THR A 35 12.43 1.54 -9.98
C THR A 35 11.18 1.42 -9.11
N LEU A 36 10.05 1.93 -9.60
CA LEU A 36 8.74 1.76 -8.97
C LEU A 36 7.93 0.76 -9.79
N GLN A 37 7.57 -0.38 -9.18
CA GLN A 37 6.61 -1.32 -9.74
C GLN A 37 5.24 -1.01 -9.14
N CYS A 38 4.31 -0.53 -9.96
CA CYS A 38 2.98 -0.11 -9.50
C CYS A 38 2.03 0.07 -10.70
N CYS A 39 0.76 -0.31 -10.54
CA CYS A 39 -0.28 -0.08 -11.58
C CYS A 39 -0.86 1.34 -11.60
N ALA A 40 -0.40 2.24 -10.74
CA ALA A 40 -0.84 3.63 -10.77
C ALA A 40 -0.49 4.28 -12.12
N PRO A 41 -1.38 5.11 -12.70
CA PRO A 41 -1.06 5.85 -13.92
C PRO A 41 0.22 6.68 -13.75
N PRO A 42 1.08 6.82 -14.77
CA PRO A 42 2.34 7.55 -14.66
C PRO A 42 2.17 8.98 -14.13
N GLY A 43 1.11 9.68 -14.55
CA GLY A 43 0.79 11.03 -14.06
C GLY A 43 0.45 11.08 -12.57
N GLU A 44 -0.15 10.02 -12.01
CA GLU A 44 -0.36 9.92 -10.57
C GLU A 44 0.95 9.64 -9.84
N LEU A 45 1.77 8.69 -10.32
CA LEU A 45 3.08 8.44 -9.70
C LEU A 45 3.95 9.70 -9.64
N GLN A 46 3.98 10.51 -10.69
CA GLN A 46 4.72 11.78 -10.71
C GLN A 46 4.25 12.79 -9.64
N ARG A 47 2.98 12.75 -9.25
CA ARG A 47 2.43 13.62 -8.18
C ARG A 47 2.87 13.16 -6.79
N TRP A 48 3.15 11.87 -6.61
CA TRP A 48 3.54 11.28 -5.34
C TRP A 48 5.06 11.17 -5.17
N PHE A 49 5.79 10.94 -6.26
CA PHE A 49 7.23 10.71 -6.28
C PHE A 49 7.93 11.73 -7.17
N SER A 50 8.58 12.71 -6.55
CA SER A 50 9.33 13.76 -7.25
C SER A 50 10.71 13.32 -7.73
N TYR A 51 11.26 12.24 -7.16
CA TYR A 51 12.56 11.71 -7.56
C TYR A 51 12.45 11.00 -8.93
N PRO A 52 13.42 11.21 -9.86
CA PRO A 52 13.43 10.48 -11.12
C PRO A 52 13.41 8.96 -10.91
N HIS A 53 12.50 8.27 -11.59
CA HIS A 53 12.32 6.83 -11.43
C HIS A 53 11.94 6.15 -12.74
N HIS A 54 12.30 4.87 -12.85
CA HIS A 54 11.74 3.97 -13.84
C HIS A 54 10.39 3.45 -13.34
N HIS A 55 9.37 3.44 -14.20
CA HIS A 55 8.06 2.90 -13.88
C HIS A 55 7.88 1.53 -14.54
N GLU A 56 7.85 0.47 -13.73
CA GLU A 56 7.36 -0.85 -14.14
C GLU A 56 5.84 -0.91 -13.91
N ASN A 57 5.07 -0.63 -14.95
CA ASN A 57 3.60 -0.63 -14.88
C ASN A 57 3.04 -2.06 -14.90
N ILE A 58 3.30 -2.78 -13.81
CA ILE A 58 2.96 -4.19 -13.61
C ILE A 58 2.38 -4.32 -12.20
N GLU A 59 1.32 -5.10 -12.07
CA GLU A 59 0.68 -5.38 -10.78
C GLU A 59 1.64 -6.14 -9.85
N THR A 60 1.58 -5.83 -8.56
CA THR A 60 2.45 -6.43 -7.55
C THR A 60 1.76 -7.54 -6.74
N ASP A 61 0.44 -7.59 -6.73
CA ASP A 61 -0.38 -8.47 -5.90
C ASP A 61 -1.85 -8.42 -6.35
N VAL A 62 -2.65 -9.42 -5.98
CA VAL A 62 -4.06 -9.53 -6.41
C VAL A 62 -5.05 -8.73 -5.56
N GLY A 63 -4.64 -8.25 -4.39
CA GLY A 63 -5.49 -7.48 -3.46
C GLY A 63 -6.76 -8.21 -3.02
N ILE A 64 -7.85 -7.45 -2.89
CA ILE A 64 -9.22 -7.98 -2.70
C ILE A 64 -10.18 -7.27 -3.67
N PRO A 65 -10.92 -8.00 -4.50
CA PRO A 65 -11.99 -7.42 -5.29
C PRO A 65 -13.08 -6.84 -4.39
N MET A 66 -13.52 -5.61 -4.68
CA MET A 66 -14.55 -4.89 -3.94
C MET A 66 -15.76 -4.63 -4.84
N PHE A 67 -16.98 -4.71 -4.29
CA PHE A 67 -18.18 -4.22 -4.98
C PHE A 67 -18.30 -2.69 -4.86
N ASP A 68 -17.92 -2.15 -3.70
CA ASP A 68 -17.92 -0.72 -3.40
C ASP A 68 -16.89 -0.40 -2.29
N ALA A 69 -16.87 0.84 -1.80
CA ALA A 69 -15.91 1.29 -0.79
C ALA A 69 -15.98 0.56 0.57
N LEU A 70 -17.09 -0.15 0.84
CA LEU A 70 -17.38 -0.79 2.12
C LEU A 70 -17.63 -2.29 1.99
N THR A 71 -17.91 -2.80 0.78
CA THR A 71 -18.34 -4.18 0.55
C THR A 71 -17.31 -4.95 -0.28
N ALA A 72 -16.64 -5.92 0.35
CA ALA A 72 -15.73 -6.84 -0.33
C ALA A 72 -16.47 -7.95 -1.08
N ASN A 73 -15.90 -8.44 -2.18
CA ASN A 73 -16.38 -9.62 -2.89
C ASN A 73 -15.61 -10.85 -2.41
N GLU A 74 -16.14 -11.52 -1.40
CA GLU A 74 -15.50 -12.66 -0.73
C GLU A 74 -15.26 -13.84 -1.67
N GLU A 75 -16.21 -14.15 -2.56
CA GLU A 75 -16.07 -15.27 -3.48
C GLU A 75 -15.00 -14.98 -4.54
N ALA A 76 -14.99 -13.78 -5.12
CA ALA A 76 -13.94 -13.40 -6.06
C ALA A 76 -12.56 -13.35 -5.40
N THR A 77 -12.50 -12.86 -4.15
CA THR A 77 -11.27 -12.88 -3.33
C THR A 77 -10.77 -14.30 -3.18
N TYR A 78 -11.63 -15.22 -2.73
CA TYR A 78 -11.26 -16.62 -2.54
C TYR A 78 -10.73 -17.27 -3.83
N GLN A 79 -11.44 -17.11 -4.95
CA GLN A 79 -11.02 -17.66 -6.24
C GLN A 79 -9.67 -17.10 -6.72
N GLN A 80 -9.44 -15.80 -6.56
CA GLN A 80 -8.17 -15.18 -6.95
C GLN A 80 -6.98 -15.72 -6.15
N TYR A 81 -7.14 -15.92 -4.84
CA TYR A 81 -6.05 -16.50 -4.03
C TYR A 81 -5.84 -17.98 -4.29
N GLN A 82 -6.87 -18.75 -4.67
CA GLN A 82 -6.69 -20.11 -5.18
C GLN A 82 -5.84 -20.13 -6.46
N ILE A 83 -6.15 -19.26 -7.42
CA ILE A 83 -5.38 -19.10 -8.66
C ILE A 83 -3.95 -18.66 -8.34
N GLN A 84 -3.78 -17.67 -7.45
CA GLN A 84 -2.46 -17.20 -7.05
C GLN A 84 -1.62 -18.33 -6.44
N LEU A 85 -2.21 -19.17 -5.57
CA LEU A 85 -1.51 -20.30 -4.96
C LEU A 85 -1.03 -21.30 -6.03
N GLN A 86 -1.88 -21.62 -7.01
CA GLN A 86 -1.54 -22.51 -8.13
C GLN A 86 -0.45 -21.93 -9.03
N GLU A 87 -0.53 -20.62 -9.34
CA GLU A 87 0.42 -19.91 -10.21
C GLU A 87 1.66 -19.36 -9.48
N ARG A 88 1.75 -19.60 -8.17
CA ARG A 88 2.77 -19.00 -7.31
C ARG A 88 4.20 -19.22 -7.82
N PRO A 89 4.63 -20.43 -8.23
CA PRO A 89 5.98 -20.63 -8.75
C PRO A 89 6.28 -19.80 -10.00
N GLN A 90 5.34 -19.70 -10.94
CA GLN A 90 5.51 -18.93 -12.18
C GLN A 90 5.53 -17.42 -11.89
N ARG A 91 4.69 -16.94 -10.97
CA ARG A 91 4.66 -15.53 -10.55
C ARG A 91 5.96 -15.11 -9.87
N ILE A 92 6.47 -15.93 -8.94
CA ILE A 92 7.79 -15.71 -8.32
C ILE A 92 8.88 -15.65 -9.40
N LYS A 93 8.88 -16.59 -10.36
CA LYS A 93 9.91 -16.60 -11.40
C LYS A 93 9.90 -15.35 -12.28
N ARG A 94 8.71 -14.80 -12.58
CA ARG A 94 8.57 -13.52 -13.31
C ARG A 94 9.16 -12.36 -12.50
N LEU A 95 8.89 -12.31 -11.20
CA LEU A 95 9.45 -11.29 -10.31
C LEU A 95 10.97 -11.41 -10.18
N GLU A 96 11.51 -12.63 -10.05
CA GLU A 96 12.97 -12.85 -10.08
C GLU A 96 13.61 -12.31 -11.37
N ASN A 97 12.98 -12.53 -12.52
CA ASN A 97 13.48 -12.00 -13.80
C ASN A 97 13.42 -10.46 -13.84
N LEU A 98 12.38 -9.85 -13.29
CA LEU A 98 12.29 -8.39 -13.14
C LEU A 98 13.40 -7.86 -12.23
N LEU A 99 13.62 -8.50 -11.08
CA LEU A 99 14.70 -8.13 -10.16
C LEU A 99 16.07 -8.30 -10.81
N HIS A 100 16.32 -9.37 -11.57
CA HIS A 100 17.57 -9.50 -12.35
C HIS A 100 17.76 -8.40 -13.39
N LYS A 101 16.69 -8.02 -14.12
CA LYS A 101 16.72 -6.95 -15.12
C LYS A 101 17.16 -5.61 -14.50
N HIS A 102 16.62 -5.28 -13.33
CA HIS A 102 16.94 -4.02 -12.64
C HIS A 102 18.18 -4.11 -11.76
N ASN A 103 18.58 -5.33 -11.39
CA ASN A 103 19.71 -5.64 -10.52
C ASN A 103 19.74 -4.73 -9.28
N PRO A 104 18.69 -4.70 -8.43
CA PRO A 104 18.66 -3.80 -7.29
C PRO A 104 19.62 -4.27 -6.18
N ASP A 105 20.13 -3.30 -5.42
CA ASP A 105 20.89 -3.56 -4.19
C ASP A 105 19.95 -3.68 -2.98
N LEU A 106 18.72 -3.14 -3.09
CA LEU A 106 17.68 -3.16 -2.07
C LEU A 106 16.30 -3.29 -2.72
N VAL A 107 15.48 -4.19 -2.18
CA VAL A 107 14.06 -4.29 -2.50
C VAL A 107 13.21 -3.75 -1.36
N LEU A 108 12.27 -2.90 -1.71
CA LEU A 108 11.23 -2.38 -0.83
C LEU A 108 9.87 -2.89 -1.31
N SER A 109 9.03 -3.35 -0.38
CA SER A 109 7.70 -3.86 -0.72
C SER A 109 6.63 -3.19 0.13
N ASN A 110 5.80 -2.37 -0.50
CA ASN A 110 4.55 -1.91 0.08
C ASN A 110 3.43 -2.88 -0.30
N ASN A 111 3.28 -3.92 0.53
CA ASN A 111 2.21 -4.91 0.47
C ASN A 111 2.24 -5.90 -0.71
N SER A 112 3.43 -6.22 -1.25
CA SER A 112 3.63 -7.32 -2.22
C SER A 112 4.40 -8.50 -1.61
N PRO A 113 3.72 -9.57 -1.16
CA PRO A 113 4.38 -10.71 -0.52
C PRO A 113 5.26 -11.50 -1.51
N LEU A 114 4.79 -11.72 -2.75
CA LEU A 114 5.55 -12.47 -3.75
C LEU A 114 6.85 -11.76 -4.17
N LEU A 115 6.87 -10.42 -4.16
CA LEU A 115 8.10 -9.66 -4.40
C LEU A 115 9.13 -9.90 -3.28
N SER A 116 8.67 -9.98 -2.03
CA SER A 116 9.51 -10.27 -0.86
C SER A 116 10.14 -11.66 -0.98
N ARG A 117 9.33 -12.66 -1.36
CA ARG A 117 9.81 -14.01 -1.65
C ARG A 117 10.83 -14.05 -2.79
N ALA A 118 10.56 -13.35 -3.89
CA ALA A 118 11.47 -13.31 -5.05
C ALA A 118 12.82 -12.67 -4.69
N ALA A 119 12.81 -11.57 -3.91
CA ALA A 119 14.05 -10.95 -3.44
C ALA A 119 14.86 -11.89 -2.53
N ALA A 120 14.18 -12.58 -1.61
CA ALA A 120 14.81 -13.56 -0.72
C ALA A 120 15.45 -14.73 -1.49
N ASN A 121 14.77 -15.26 -2.52
CA ASN A 121 15.33 -16.31 -3.39
C ASN A 121 16.61 -15.88 -4.10
N LEU A 122 16.75 -14.59 -4.38
CA LEU A 122 17.92 -13.99 -5.02
C LEU A 122 18.95 -13.45 -4.02
N ALA A 123 18.72 -13.64 -2.72
CA ALA A 123 19.53 -13.09 -1.64
C ALA A 123 19.73 -11.56 -1.73
N ILE A 124 18.71 -10.84 -2.22
CA ILE A 124 18.69 -9.38 -2.25
C ILE A 124 18.03 -8.90 -0.95
N PRO A 125 18.67 -7.97 -0.20
CA PRO A 125 18.05 -7.38 0.97
C PRO A 125 16.65 -6.84 0.68
N CYS A 126 15.67 -7.24 1.47
CA CYS A 126 14.27 -6.91 1.25
C CYS A 126 13.58 -6.50 2.55
N PHE A 127 13.04 -5.27 2.56
CA PHE A 127 12.18 -4.81 3.64
C PHE A 127 10.77 -4.56 3.15
N HIS A 128 9.82 -5.09 3.91
CA HIS A 128 8.41 -4.88 3.72
C HIS A 128 7.93 -3.71 4.59
N PHE A 129 6.94 -2.95 4.15
CA PHE A 129 6.27 -1.98 5.00
C PHE A 129 4.81 -1.78 4.59
N CYS A 130 3.88 -1.84 5.53
CA CYS A 130 2.48 -1.47 5.30
C CYS A 130 1.72 -1.34 6.63
N SER A 131 0.54 -0.75 6.59
CA SER A 131 -0.43 -0.78 7.68
C SER A 131 -1.26 -2.06 7.75
N LEU A 132 -1.34 -2.82 6.64
CA LEU A 132 -2.11 -4.04 6.52
C LEU A 132 -1.29 -5.13 5.83
N ASN A 133 -1.78 -6.37 5.83
CA ASN A 133 -1.21 -7.44 5.02
C ASN A 133 -2.33 -8.25 4.37
N TRP A 134 -2.06 -8.80 3.18
CA TRP A 134 -3.04 -9.59 2.45
C TRP A 134 -3.37 -10.94 3.09
N ALA A 135 -2.51 -11.50 3.95
CA ALA A 135 -2.77 -12.76 4.61
C ALA A 135 -3.95 -12.65 5.58
N ASP A 136 -3.92 -11.67 6.48
CA ASP A 136 -4.98 -11.44 7.46
C ASP A 136 -6.26 -10.94 6.81
N ILE A 137 -6.15 -10.11 5.77
CA ILE A 137 -7.32 -9.66 5.00
C ILE A 137 -8.00 -10.85 4.34
N PHE A 138 -7.24 -11.70 3.64
CA PHE A 138 -7.77 -12.94 3.08
C PHE A 138 -8.41 -13.82 4.16
N TRP A 139 -7.73 -13.99 5.30
CA TRP A 139 -8.23 -14.82 6.39
C TRP A 139 -9.56 -14.30 6.96
N GLY A 140 -9.67 -12.99 7.16
CA GLY A 140 -10.88 -12.35 7.70
C GLY A 140 -12.14 -12.64 6.86
N TYR A 141 -11.99 -12.66 5.53
CA TYR A 141 -13.10 -12.90 4.60
C TYR A 141 -13.30 -14.37 4.22
N CYS A 142 -12.22 -15.15 4.15
CA CYS A 142 -12.26 -16.47 3.53
C CYS A 142 -11.99 -17.63 4.51
N GLN A 143 -11.83 -17.36 5.81
CA GLN A 143 -11.71 -18.44 6.80
C GLN A 143 -12.90 -19.42 6.70
N GLY A 144 -12.59 -20.71 6.78
CA GLY A 144 -13.58 -21.79 6.63
C GLY A 144 -13.84 -22.25 5.20
N LYS A 145 -13.37 -21.53 4.16
CA LYS A 145 -13.36 -22.05 2.79
C LYS A 145 -12.36 -23.21 2.65
N PRO A 146 -12.54 -24.13 1.69
CA PRO A 146 -11.56 -25.17 1.39
C PRO A 146 -10.16 -24.58 1.15
N ASN A 147 -9.11 -25.24 1.63
CA ASN A 147 -7.71 -24.80 1.47
C ASN A 147 -7.38 -23.38 1.98
N ALA A 148 -8.28 -22.70 2.70
CA ALA A 148 -8.01 -21.35 3.21
C ALA A 148 -6.77 -21.31 4.13
N ASN A 149 -6.57 -22.35 4.94
CA ASN A 149 -5.37 -22.50 5.78
C ASN A 149 -4.08 -22.54 4.95
N GLU A 150 -4.07 -23.28 3.84
CA GLU A 150 -2.90 -23.41 2.97
C GLU A 150 -2.56 -22.08 2.30
N ILE A 151 -3.58 -21.38 1.79
CA ILE A 151 -3.44 -20.03 1.21
C ILE A 151 -2.87 -19.06 2.26
N TYR A 152 -3.47 -19.02 3.45
CA TYR A 152 -3.05 -18.13 4.52
C TYR A 152 -1.59 -18.40 4.95
N GLN A 153 -1.22 -19.67 5.13
CA GLN A 153 0.15 -20.06 5.48
C GLN A 153 1.14 -19.71 4.36
N SER A 154 0.76 -19.89 3.09
CA SER A 154 1.56 -19.51 1.94
C SER A 154 1.83 -18.00 1.91
N LEU A 155 0.79 -17.17 2.14
CA LEU A 155 0.92 -15.72 2.22
C LEU A 155 1.82 -15.30 3.40
N CYS A 156 1.57 -15.83 4.60
CA CYS A 156 2.40 -15.54 5.78
C CYS A 156 3.86 -15.90 5.53
N SER A 157 4.12 -17.06 4.93
CA SER A 157 5.46 -17.50 4.55
C SER A 157 6.14 -16.49 3.64
N ASP A 158 5.44 -15.96 2.65
CA ASP A 158 5.98 -14.96 1.71
C ASP A 158 6.25 -13.59 2.34
N PHE A 159 5.39 -13.12 3.25
CA PHE A 159 5.69 -11.92 4.05
C PHE A 159 6.92 -12.13 4.96
N ASN A 160 7.01 -13.31 5.59
CA ASN A 160 8.14 -13.68 6.46
C ASN A 160 9.45 -13.96 5.70
N ALA A 161 9.44 -13.90 4.37
CA ALA A 161 10.65 -14.00 3.55
C ALA A 161 11.46 -12.70 3.52
N ALA A 162 10.83 -11.56 3.83
CA ALA A 162 11.54 -10.29 3.96
C ALA A 162 12.43 -10.27 5.22
N ASP A 163 13.52 -9.51 5.17
CA ASP A 163 14.43 -9.29 6.31
C ASP A 163 13.73 -8.56 7.48
N GLY A 164 12.65 -7.84 7.19
CA GLY A 164 11.79 -7.24 8.19
C GLY A 164 10.51 -6.65 7.58
N PHE A 165 9.47 -6.53 8.40
CA PHE A 165 8.22 -5.88 8.06
C PHE A 165 7.99 -4.68 8.98
N PHE A 166 8.11 -3.46 8.45
CA PHE A 166 7.78 -2.24 9.18
C PHE A 166 6.26 -2.03 9.22
N ARG A 167 5.65 -2.13 10.41
CA ARG A 167 4.21 -1.90 10.60
C ARG A 167 3.92 -0.41 10.71
N LEU A 168 3.25 0.15 9.71
CA LEU A 168 2.98 1.58 9.64
C LEU A 168 1.66 1.92 10.37
N PRO A 169 1.69 2.69 11.46
CA PRO A 169 0.47 2.97 12.21
C PRO A 169 -0.44 3.97 11.47
N PRO A 170 -1.77 3.85 11.63
CA PRO A 170 -2.47 2.78 12.35
C PRO A 170 -2.39 1.45 11.57
N TYR A 171 -2.01 0.36 12.24
CA TYR A 171 -1.77 -0.95 11.62
C TYR A 171 -2.68 -2.06 12.15
N MET A 172 -2.84 -3.13 11.36
CA MET A 172 -3.44 -4.39 11.77
C MET A 172 -2.52 -5.19 12.71
N PRO A 173 -3.03 -6.13 13.54
CA PRO A 173 -2.21 -6.94 14.44
C PRO A 173 -1.16 -7.86 13.78
N MET A 174 -1.41 -8.43 12.61
CA MET A 174 -0.46 -9.28 11.85
C MET A 174 0.08 -10.53 12.59
N PRO A 175 -0.76 -11.35 13.24
CA PRO A 175 -0.30 -12.46 14.09
C PRO A 175 0.45 -13.58 13.32
N GLY A 176 0.27 -13.69 12.00
CA GLY A 176 0.99 -14.65 11.16
C GLY A 176 2.41 -14.23 10.77
N LEU A 177 2.80 -12.98 11.07
CA LEU A 177 4.11 -12.43 10.69
C LEU A 177 5.06 -12.45 11.89
N THR A 178 6.26 -12.98 11.69
CA THR A 178 7.29 -13.18 12.73
C THR A 178 8.44 -12.18 12.64
N ASN A 179 8.48 -11.37 11.58
CA ASN A 179 9.52 -10.39 11.27
C ASN A 179 9.06 -8.93 11.45
N LEU A 180 8.05 -8.71 12.30
CA LEU A 180 7.45 -7.39 12.51
C LEU A 180 8.39 -6.42 13.25
N ILE A 181 8.39 -5.17 12.79
CA ILE A 181 9.10 -4.04 13.38
C ILE A 181 8.11 -2.90 13.49
N ASP A 182 7.79 -2.50 14.73
CA ASP A 182 6.94 -1.34 14.96
C ASP A 182 7.71 -0.04 14.76
N VAL A 183 7.07 0.89 14.06
CA VAL A 183 7.61 2.21 13.78
C VAL A 183 6.59 3.29 14.13
N ASP A 184 7.09 4.51 14.27
CA ASP A 184 6.24 5.69 14.41
C ASP A 184 5.45 5.99 13.12
N PRO A 185 4.40 6.82 13.19
CA PRO A 185 3.62 7.22 12.03
C PRO A 185 4.48 7.76 10.89
N VAL A 186 4.26 7.19 9.71
CA VAL A 186 4.90 7.62 8.46
C VAL A 186 3.91 8.48 7.68
N CYS A 187 4.24 9.75 7.53
CA CYS A 187 3.38 10.73 6.86
C CYS A 187 4.20 11.77 6.09
N ARG A 188 3.53 12.50 5.20
CA ARG A 188 4.13 13.67 4.54
C ARG A 188 3.98 14.89 5.44
N THR A 189 4.99 15.75 5.42
CA THR A 189 4.89 17.08 6.03
C THR A 189 3.82 17.89 5.29
N GLY A 190 2.75 18.25 6.00
CA GLY A 190 1.70 19.12 5.49
C GLY A 190 2.15 20.57 5.38
N GLN A 191 1.36 21.37 4.66
CA GLN A 191 1.49 22.82 4.65
C GLN A 191 0.36 23.44 5.48
N THR A 192 0.69 24.40 6.33
CA THR A 192 -0.33 25.17 7.06
C THR A 192 -1.12 26.04 6.08
N ARG A 193 -2.45 25.99 6.17
CA ARG A 193 -3.38 26.76 5.34
C ARG A 193 -4.37 27.51 6.22
N ASP A 194 -4.65 28.77 5.91
CA ASP A 194 -5.66 29.57 6.61
C ASP A 194 -7.00 29.44 5.89
N LEU A 195 -7.70 28.33 6.16
CA LEU A 195 -8.97 28.01 5.50
C LEU A 195 -10.06 29.07 5.73
N ILE A 196 -10.03 29.76 6.87
CA ILE A 196 -10.98 30.85 7.16
C ILE A 196 -10.80 31.98 6.15
N ARG A 197 -9.56 32.39 5.91
CA ARG A 197 -9.23 33.41 4.93
C ARG A 197 -9.50 32.94 3.50
N GLU A 198 -9.09 31.72 3.17
CA GLU A 198 -9.24 31.16 1.82
C GLU A 198 -10.70 30.99 1.40
N LEU A 199 -11.56 30.58 2.33
CA LEU A 199 -13.00 30.43 2.12
C LEU A 199 -13.80 31.71 2.40
N ARG A 200 -13.13 32.80 2.78
CA ARG A 200 -13.75 34.12 3.09
C ARG A 200 -14.82 34.04 4.19
N LEU A 201 -14.52 33.35 5.27
CA LEU A 201 -15.42 33.16 6.42
C LEU A 201 -15.12 34.16 7.55
N GLU A 202 -16.15 34.53 8.31
CA GLU A 202 -16.01 35.41 9.49
C GLU A 202 -15.75 34.61 10.77
N LYS A 203 -14.87 35.11 11.65
CA LYS A 203 -14.55 34.49 12.95
C LYS A 203 -15.53 34.94 14.04
N PRO A 204 -15.88 34.08 15.02
CA PRO A 204 -15.47 32.67 15.14
C PRO A 204 -16.23 31.78 14.16
N HIS A 205 -15.52 30.85 13.50
CA HIS A 205 -16.07 29.87 12.58
C HIS A 205 -15.51 28.47 12.85
N HIS A 206 -16.36 27.47 12.72
CA HIS A 206 -16.03 26.06 12.87
C HIS A 206 -15.96 25.40 11.50
N LEU A 207 -14.90 24.65 11.25
CA LEU A 207 -14.73 23.85 10.03
C LEU A 207 -14.79 22.38 10.41
N VAL A 208 -15.60 21.60 9.71
CA VAL A 208 -15.74 20.16 9.91
C VAL A 208 -15.35 19.47 8.61
N LEU A 209 -14.18 18.83 8.58
CA LEU A 209 -13.71 18.08 7.42
C LEU A 209 -14.26 16.65 7.43
N ILE A 210 -14.89 16.25 6.34
CA ILE A 210 -15.40 14.90 6.12
C ILE A 210 -14.80 14.40 4.82
N SER A 211 -13.95 13.38 4.95
CA SER A 211 -13.30 12.76 3.80
C SER A 211 -13.43 11.25 3.91
N MET A 212 -13.93 10.62 2.84
CA MET A 212 -13.99 9.17 2.68
C MET A 212 -12.76 8.62 1.94
N GLY A 213 -11.68 9.42 1.86
CA GLY A 213 -10.43 9.03 1.22
C GLY A 213 -10.42 9.20 -0.30
N GLY A 214 -9.76 8.28 -0.99
CA GLY A 214 -9.34 8.42 -2.39
C GLY A 214 -10.37 8.08 -3.46
N MET A 215 -11.60 7.73 -3.10
CA MET A 215 -12.68 7.42 -4.04
C MET A 215 -13.73 8.53 -4.04
N PRO A 216 -14.26 8.92 -5.22
CA PRO A 216 -15.38 9.85 -5.29
C PRO A 216 -16.56 9.30 -4.50
N TYR A 217 -16.90 9.96 -3.39
CA TYR A 217 -18.07 9.64 -2.60
C TYR A 217 -18.92 10.90 -2.48
N PRO A 218 -20.06 10.98 -3.19
CA PRO A 218 -20.93 12.15 -3.10
C PRO A 218 -21.58 12.16 -1.71
N ILE A 219 -21.10 13.07 -0.85
CA ILE A 219 -21.73 13.31 0.44
C ILE A 219 -22.87 14.31 0.20
N ASP A 220 -24.10 13.84 0.35
CA ASP A 220 -25.28 14.72 0.31
C ASP A 220 -25.42 15.46 1.64
N PHE A 221 -25.00 16.72 1.65
CA PHE A 221 -25.12 17.63 2.79
C PHE A 221 -26.52 18.24 2.95
N SER A 222 -27.47 18.00 2.03
CA SER A 222 -28.76 18.70 2.00
C SER A 222 -29.57 18.55 3.29
N ASN A 223 -29.49 17.36 3.91
CA ASN A 223 -30.22 17.01 5.13
C ASN A 223 -29.36 17.10 6.41
N TRP A 224 -28.15 17.65 6.31
CA TRP A 224 -27.27 17.73 7.46
C TRP A 224 -27.67 18.85 8.43
N PRO A 225 -27.39 18.70 9.73
CA PRO A 225 -27.67 19.75 10.70
C PRO A 225 -26.93 21.04 10.35
N ARG A 226 -27.65 22.16 10.31
CA ARG A 226 -27.07 23.49 10.09
C ARG A 226 -26.76 24.12 11.44
N PHE A 227 -25.49 24.39 11.69
CA PHE A 227 -25.03 25.10 12.88
C PHE A 227 -24.58 26.53 12.51
N LYS A 228 -24.78 27.48 13.43
CA LYS A 228 -24.34 28.86 13.23
C LYS A 228 -22.81 28.89 13.14
N ASN A 229 -22.28 29.58 12.13
CA ASN A 229 -20.84 29.72 11.87
C ASN A 229 -20.10 28.37 11.71
N THR A 230 -20.73 27.38 11.08
CA THR A 230 -20.10 26.09 10.80
C THR A 230 -20.15 25.76 9.31
N THR A 231 -19.03 25.33 8.75
CA THR A 231 -18.93 24.83 7.37
C THR A 231 -18.44 23.38 7.38
N PHE A 232 -19.17 22.50 6.69
CA PHE A 232 -18.73 21.13 6.40
C PHE A 232 -17.91 21.15 5.10
N LEU A 233 -16.72 20.53 5.13
CA LEU A 233 -15.74 20.45 4.04
C LEU A 233 -15.55 19.01 3.59
#